data_AF-A0A930F4K7-F1
#
_entry.id   AF-A0A930F4K7-F1
#
_cell.length_a   1.000
_cell.length_b   1.000
_cell.length_c   1.000
_cell.angle_alpha   90.00
_cell.angle_beta   90.00
_cell.angle_gamma   90.00
#
_symmetry.space_group_name_H-M   'P 1'
#
loop_
_entity.id
_entity.type
_entity.pdbx_description
1 polymer ?
#
loop_
_entity_poly.entity_id
_entity_poly.type
_entity_poly.pdbx_seq_one_letter_code
_entity_poly.pdbx_strand_id
1 'polypeptide(L)'
;TLHLFEHHLRHWLDKYDKYAISQCTCRRQQEMRGEGSGEINGEFCIGVGDMAEYQVDRGRAHYVSYDEVLEILKRGERHGFVHQITNIDGEGKIVGICNCAPGVCNALRTSQLYNTPNLSRSAYRAHIEKEKCVACGKCVEVCPVGAAKLGQKLCTSLGAIKYPTTLLPDETEWGEDHWNPDYRETSKINCYDTGTAPCKTACPAHLAVQGYVKMASEGRFMDALKLIKQDNPFPAVCGAICNRRCEDACTRGKV
;
A
#
# COMPACT_ATOMS: atom_id res chain seq x y z
N THR A 1 0.74 -7.56 12.39
CA THR A 1 0.65 -6.08 12.51
C THR A 1 1.47 -5.37 11.45
N LEU A 2 0.99 -4.28 10.83
CA LEU A 2 1.71 -3.49 9.81
C LEU A 2 2.55 -2.40 10.50
N HIS A 3 3.84 -2.27 10.20
CA HIS A 3 4.76 -1.37 10.91
C HIS A 3 5.57 -0.46 9.97
N LEU A 4 5.84 0.76 10.44
CA LEU A 4 6.86 1.66 9.89
C LEU A 4 8.25 1.20 10.37
N PHE A 5 9.22 1.19 9.46
CA PHE A 5 10.52 0.52 9.62
C PHE A 5 11.35 1.00 10.81
N GLU A 6 11.69 2.29 10.89
CA GLU A 6 12.87 2.69 11.66
C GLU A 6 12.78 2.48 13.18
N HIS A 7 11.66 2.79 13.82
CA HIS A 7 11.56 2.70 15.27
C HIS A 7 10.95 1.38 15.75
N HIS A 8 9.99 0.82 15.02
CA HIS A 8 9.19 -0.30 15.54
C HIS A 8 9.77 -1.67 15.17
N LEU A 9 10.37 -1.83 13.98
CA LEU A 9 10.98 -3.11 13.62
C LEU A 9 12.30 -3.32 14.37
N ARG A 10 13.09 -2.27 14.57
CA ARG A 10 14.29 -2.33 15.42
C ARG A 10 13.97 -2.76 16.85
N HIS A 11 12.92 -2.17 17.46
CA HIS A 11 12.45 -2.59 18.80
C HIS A 11 12.21 -4.10 18.91
N TRP A 12 11.71 -4.74 17.84
CA TRP A 12 11.54 -6.18 17.82
C TRP A 12 12.83 -6.93 17.59
N LEU A 13 13.64 -6.51 16.62
CA LEU A 13 14.92 -7.15 16.31
C LEU A 13 15.87 -7.14 17.50
N ASP A 14 15.92 -6.05 18.27
CA ASP A 14 16.80 -5.87 19.43
C ASP A 14 16.51 -6.85 20.59
N LYS A 15 15.38 -7.56 20.56
CA LYS A 15 15.03 -8.60 21.55
C LYS A 15 15.61 -9.98 21.25
N TYR A 16 16.24 -10.13 20.09
CA TYR A 16 16.77 -11.40 19.61
C TYR A 16 18.25 -11.24 19.28
N ASP A 17 18.96 -12.37 19.24
CA ASP A 17 20.38 -12.46 18.90
C ASP A 17 20.62 -13.31 17.64
N LYS A 18 19.58 -13.99 17.15
CA LYS A 18 19.61 -14.89 15.99
C LYS A 18 18.59 -14.47 14.94
N TYR A 19 19.07 -14.39 13.70
CA TYR A 19 18.27 -14.01 12.54
C TYR A 19 18.59 -14.95 11.39
N ALA A 20 17.56 -15.40 10.68
CA ALA A 20 17.72 -16.20 9.47
C ALA A 20 16.82 -15.68 8.36
N ILE A 21 17.27 -15.80 7.12
CA ILE A 21 16.47 -15.42 5.96
C ILE A 21 16.17 -16.62 5.09
N SER A 22 14.96 -16.63 4.56
CA SER A 22 14.47 -17.66 3.66
C SER A 22 13.67 -17.07 2.51
N GLN A 23 13.55 -17.87 1.45
CA GLN A 23 12.64 -17.58 0.37
C GLN A 23 11.21 -17.45 0.90
N CYS A 24 10.51 -16.40 0.50
CA CYS A 24 9.14 -16.18 0.92
C CYS A 24 8.24 -17.33 0.43
N THR A 25 7.58 -18.03 1.35
CA THR A 25 6.72 -19.19 1.02
C THR A 25 5.57 -18.80 0.09
N CYS A 26 5.00 -17.60 0.24
CA CYS A 26 3.95 -17.12 -0.67
C CYS A 26 4.47 -16.93 -2.10
N ARG A 27 5.69 -16.41 -2.28
CA ARG A 27 6.30 -16.25 -3.62
C ARG A 27 6.66 -17.61 -4.22
N ARG A 28 7.22 -18.51 -3.40
CA ARG A 28 7.54 -19.89 -3.81
C ARG A 28 6.31 -20.67 -4.23
N GLN A 29 5.19 -20.50 -3.53
CA GLN A 29 3.92 -21.11 -3.92
C GLN A 29 3.47 -20.66 -5.32
N GLN A 30 3.60 -19.36 -5.63
CA GLN A 30 3.24 -18.87 -6.97
C GLN A 30 4.10 -19.53 -8.04
N GLU A 31 5.42 -19.56 -7.84
CA GLU A 31 6.35 -20.21 -8.75
C GLU A 31 5.99 -21.70 -8.99
N MET A 32 5.66 -22.43 -7.91
CA MET A 32 5.22 -23.83 -8.01
C MET A 32 3.94 -24.02 -8.82
N ARG A 33 3.07 -23.02 -8.87
CA ARG A 33 1.84 -23.02 -9.68
C ARG A 33 2.08 -22.64 -11.15
N GLY A 34 3.33 -22.35 -11.52
CA GLY A 34 3.65 -21.74 -12.83
C GLY A 34 3.18 -20.29 -12.93
N GLU A 35 2.70 -19.71 -11.83
CA GLU A 35 2.29 -18.32 -11.76
C GLU A 35 3.53 -17.52 -11.32
N GLY A 36 4.11 -16.73 -12.21
CA GLY A 36 5.18 -15.82 -11.79
C GLY A 36 4.70 -14.98 -10.61
N SER A 37 5.58 -14.71 -9.63
CA SER A 37 5.21 -13.90 -8.46
C SER A 37 4.90 -12.43 -8.82
N GLY A 38 5.07 -12.03 -10.09
CA GLY A 38 4.94 -10.66 -10.55
C GLY A 38 5.97 -9.71 -9.94
N GLU A 39 6.88 -10.24 -9.13
CA GLU A 39 7.82 -9.52 -8.26
C GLU A 39 9.12 -10.32 -8.09
N ILE A 40 10.05 -9.79 -7.29
CA ILE A 40 11.35 -10.41 -7.01
C ILE A 40 11.18 -11.70 -6.18
N ASN A 41 11.67 -12.85 -6.65
CA ASN A 41 11.59 -14.13 -5.92
C ASN A 41 12.58 -14.25 -4.73
N GLY A 42 12.96 -13.12 -4.13
CA GLY A 42 14.06 -13.03 -3.17
C GLY A 42 13.75 -13.48 -1.75
N GLU A 43 14.78 -13.41 -0.93
CA GLU A 43 14.74 -13.73 0.50
C GLU A 43 14.17 -12.55 1.28
N PHE A 44 12.86 -12.63 1.51
CA PHE A 44 12.04 -11.59 2.11
C PHE A 44 11.30 -12.08 3.36
N CYS A 45 11.57 -13.30 3.81
CA CYS A 45 11.06 -13.88 5.03
C CYS A 45 12.19 -13.94 6.06
N ILE A 46 12.04 -13.21 7.17
CA ILE A 46 13.03 -13.15 8.24
C ILE A 46 12.48 -13.95 9.42
N GLY A 47 13.18 -15.01 9.83
CA GLY A 47 12.97 -15.68 11.12
C GLY A 47 13.83 -15.04 12.21
N VAL A 48 13.33 -15.02 13.45
CA VAL A 48 14.08 -14.53 14.62
C VAL A 48 14.06 -15.55 15.75
N GLY A 49 15.11 -15.59 16.58
CA GLY A 49 15.20 -16.50 17.73
C GLY A 49 15.03 -17.97 17.34
N ASP A 50 14.20 -18.71 18.09
CA ASP A 50 13.92 -20.14 17.87
C ASP A 50 13.43 -20.45 16.44
N MET A 51 12.69 -19.52 15.81
CA MET A 51 12.24 -19.69 14.44
C MET A 51 13.40 -19.58 13.44
N ALA A 52 14.41 -18.75 13.72
CA ALA A 52 15.60 -18.67 12.89
C ALA A 52 16.36 -20.00 12.93
N GLU A 53 16.58 -20.54 14.13
CA GLU A 53 17.25 -21.85 14.30
C GLU A 53 16.50 -22.96 13.60
N TYR A 54 15.19 -23.06 13.85
CA TYR A 54 14.34 -24.06 13.23
C TYR A 54 14.41 -24.03 11.70
N GLN A 55 14.38 -22.84 11.09
CA GLN A 55 14.44 -22.73 9.63
C GLN A 55 15.80 -23.16 9.07
N VAL A 56 16.89 -22.83 9.77
CA VAL A 56 18.26 -23.20 9.36
C VAL A 56 18.48 -24.71 9.52
N ASP A 57 18.10 -25.29 10.67
CA ASP A 57 18.25 -26.73 10.95
C ASP A 57 17.49 -27.61 9.95
N ARG A 58 16.36 -27.09 9.43
CA ARG A 58 15.56 -27.77 8.40
C ARG A 58 16.06 -27.53 6.97
N GLY A 59 17.18 -26.82 6.80
CA GLY A 59 17.78 -26.50 5.50
C GLY A 59 16.93 -25.56 4.64
N ARG A 60 16.11 -24.70 5.27
CA ARG A 60 15.16 -23.79 4.59
C ARG A 60 15.58 -22.33 4.65
N ALA A 61 16.55 -21.99 5.48
CA ALA A 61 17.09 -20.65 5.66
C ALA A 61 18.60 -20.71 5.91
N HIS A 62 19.24 -19.54 5.90
CA HIS A 62 20.59 -19.36 6.40
C HIS A 62 20.64 -18.20 7.39
N TYR A 63 21.58 -18.25 8.33
CA TYR A 63 21.78 -17.17 9.30
C TYR A 63 22.30 -15.91 8.62
N VAL A 64 21.89 -14.76 9.14
CA VAL A 64 22.35 -13.44 8.69
C VAL A 64 22.63 -12.52 9.87
N SER A 65 23.42 -11.50 9.62
CA SER A 65 23.67 -10.41 10.57
C SER A 65 22.48 -9.47 10.70
N TYR A 66 22.46 -8.71 11.80
CA TYR A 66 21.48 -7.64 12.03
C TYR A 66 21.46 -6.61 10.89
N ASP A 67 22.63 -6.22 10.38
CA ASP A 67 22.75 -5.23 9.31
C ASP A 67 22.18 -5.75 7.98
N GLU A 68 22.35 -7.04 7.69
CA GLU A 68 21.72 -7.68 6.53
C GLU A 68 20.20 -7.70 6.65
N VAL A 69 19.67 -7.97 7.85
CA VAL A 69 18.22 -7.87 8.11
C VAL A 69 17.73 -6.45 7.82
N LEU A 70 18.44 -5.42 8.31
CA LEU A 70 18.07 -4.02 8.06
C LEU A 70 18.10 -3.69 6.57
N GLU A 71 19.07 -4.18 5.81
CA GLU A 71 19.13 -3.94 4.36
C GLU A 71 17.99 -4.63 3.61
N ILE A 72 17.59 -5.84 4.03
CA ILE A 72 16.44 -6.55 3.44
C ILE A 72 15.14 -5.79 3.70
N LEU A 73 14.96 -5.27 4.92
CA LEU A 73 13.81 -4.44 5.27
C LEU A 73 13.78 -3.17 4.42
N LYS A 74 14.89 -2.41 4.34
CA LYS A 74 15.01 -1.22 3.48
C LYS A 74 14.75 -1.55 2.01
N ARG A 75 15.24 -2.69 1.53
CA ARG A 75 14.97 -3.18 0.18
C ARG A 75 13.47 -3.41 0.00
N GLY A 76 12.81 -4.04 0.96
CA GLY A 76 11.37 -4.20 0.99
C GLY A 76 10.62 -2.88 0.86
N GLU A 77 11.03 -1.85 1.61
CA GLU A 77 10.44 -0.51 1.51
C GLU A 77 10.60 0.13 0.13
N ARG A 78 11.80 0.01 -0.48
CA ARG A 78 12.05 0.52 -1.83
C ARG A 78 11.17 -0.15 -2.89
N HIS A 79 10.74 -1.39 -2.65
CA HIS A 79 9.78 -2.11 -3.50
C HIS A 79 8.31 -1.88 -3.11
N GLY A 80 8.03 -1.08 -2.07
CA GLY A 80 6.67 -0.86 -1.57
C GLY A 80 6.06 -2.09 -0.90
N PHE A 81 6.89 -3.02 -0.40
CA PHE A 81 6.43 -4.17 0.35
C PHE A 81 5.98 -3.77 1.75
N VAL A 82 5.12 -4.61 2.30
CA VAL A 82 4.46 -4.38 3.55
C VAL A 82 5.13 -5.21 4.64
N HIS A 83 5.75 -4.56 5.61
CA HIS A 83 6.33 -5.24 6.77
C HIS A 83 5.22 -5.76 7.69
N GLN A 84 5.21 -7.07 7.91
CA GLN A 84 4.31 -7.74 8.82
C GLN A 84 5.10 -8.53 9.85
N ILE A 85 4.80 -8.31 11.12
CA ILE A 85 5.27 -9.20 12.19
C ILE A 85 4.20 -10.24 12.53
N THR A 86 4.65 -11.43 12.90
CA THR A 86 3.81 -12.50 13.43
C THR A 86 4.07 -12.61 14.93
N ASN A 87 3.07 -12.29 15.75
CA ASN A 87 3.16 -12.17 17.21
C ASN A 87 2.26 -13.19 17.93
N ILE A 88 2.28 -14.44 17.48
CA ILE A 88 1.40 -15.52 17.98
C ILE A 88 1.92 -16.22 19.25
N ASP A 89 3.21 -16.07 19.56
CA ASP A 89 3.90 -16.80 20.65
C ASP A 89 3.84 -16.06 22.00
N GLY A 90 2.83 -15.21 22.20
CA GLY A 90 2.60 -14.47 23.43
C GLY A 90 3.08 -13.02 23.41
N GLU A 91 2.82 -12.33 24.51
CA GLU A 91 3.11 -10.91 24.65
C GLU A 91 4.62 -10.63 24.56
N GLY A 92 4.98 -9.57 23.84
CA GLY A 92 6.37 -9.16 23.72
C GLY A 92 7.26 -10.10 22.89
N LYS A 93 6.68 -11.03 22.13
CA LYS A 93 7.40 -11.93 21.21
C LYS A 93 6.89 -11.86 19.77
N ILE A 94 7.79 -12.09 18.83
CA ILE A 94 7.51 -12.36 17.42
C ILE A 94 8.28 -13.60 16.95
N VAL A 95 7.77 -14.28 15.93
CA VAL A 95 8.45 -15.43 15.30
C VAL A 95 9.19 -15.04 14.03
N GLY A 96 8.83 -13.91 13.43
CA GLY A 96 9.43 -13.46 12.19
C GLY A 96 8.80 -12.21 11.64
N ILE A 97 9.45 -11.70 10.60
CA ILE A 97 9.08 -10.50 9.86
C ILE A 97 8.94 -10.88 8.38
N CYS A 98 7.75 -10.69 7.84
CA CYS A 98 7.45 -10.88 6.43
C CYS A 98 7.50 -9.54 5.69
N ASN A 99 8.07 -9.52 4.49
CA ASN A 99 8.08 -8.37 3.59
C ASN A 99 7.12 -8.64 2.41
N CYS A 100 5.85 -8.36 2.66
CA CYS A 100 4.73 -8.86 1.86
C CYS A 100 4.46 -7.99 0.64
N ALA A 101 4.49 -8.60 -0.55
CA ALA A 101 3.99 -7.99 -1.76
C ALA A 101 2.46 -8.17 -1.84
N PRO A 102 1.65 -7.11 -2.07
CA PRO A 102 0.20 -7.21 -2.07
C PRO A 102 -0.42 -8.23 -3.04
N GLY A 103 0.15 -8.37 -4.25
CA GLY A 103 -0.37 -9.31 -5.24
C GLY A 103 -0.04 -10.79 -4.97
N VAL A 104 0.81 -11.08 -3.98
CA VAL A 104 1.35 -12.43 -3.74
C VAL A 104 1.05 -12.94 -2.33
N CYS A 105 1.04 -12.05 -1.34
CA CYS A 105 0.98 -12.44 0.06
C CYS A 105 -0.40 -13.02 0.44
N ASN A 106 -0.40 -14.27 0.92
CA ASN A 106 -1.61 -14.91 1.41
C ASN A 106 -2.18 -14.22 2.66
N ALA A 107 -1.35 -13.70 3.57
CA ALA A 107 -1.84 -13.01 4.76
C ALA A 107 -2.57 -11.70 4.41
N LEU A 108 -2.03 -10.91 3.47
CA LEU A 108 -2.70 -9.72 2.95
C LEU A 108 -3.98 -10.09 2.21
N ARG A 109 -3.94 -11.16 1.40
CA ARG A 109 -5.12 -11.69 0.71
C ARG A 109 -6.22 -12.08 1.70
N THR A 110 -5.92 -12.85 2.73
CA THR A 110 -6.91 -13.24 3.75
C THR A 110 -7.48 -12.03 4.47
N SER A 111 -6.63 -11.03 4.77
CA SER A 111 -7.07 -9.82 5.47
C SER A 111 -8.02 -8.96 4.63
N GLN A 112 -7.80 -8.90 3.31
CA GLN A 112 -8.66 -8.15 2.40
C GLN A 112 -9.90 -8.95 1.96
N LEU A 113 -9.71 -10.21 1.58
CA LEU A 113 -10.76 -11.07 1.07
C LEU A 113 -11.81 -11.30 2.15
N TYR A 114 -11.40 -11.70 3.35
CA TYR A 114 -12.33 -11.94 4.44
C TYR A 114 -12.55 -10.71 5.31
N ASN A 115 -12.02 -9.53 4.94
CA ASN A 115 -12.16 -8.30 5.72
C ASN A 115 -11.97 -8.52 7.24
N THR A 116 -10.91 -9.22 7.65
CA THR A 116 -10.70 -9.66 9.05
C THR A 116 -9.83 -8.64 9.81
N PRO A 117 -10.43 -7.64 10.50
CA PRO A 117 -9.66 -6.56 11.11
C PRO A 117 -8.72 -7.03 12.22
N ASN A 118 -9.02 -8.19 12.83
CA ASN A 118 -8.25 -8.74 13.94
C ASN A 118 -7.06 -9.59 13.49
N LEU A 119 -6.98 -10.00 12.21
CA LEU A 119 -5.89 -10.82 11.69
C LEU A 119 -4.64 -9.98 11.37
N SER A 120 -4.84 -8.84 10.68
CA SER A 120 -3.77 -7.93 10.28
C SER A 120 -4.05 -6.50 10.73
N ARG A 121 -4.15 -6.30 12.05
CA ARG A 121 -4.31 -4.96 12.61
C ARG A 121 -2.98 -4.22 12.64
N SER A 122 -2.92 -2.97 12.18
CA SER A 122 -1.78 -2.09 12.49
C SER A 122 -2.03 -1.36 13.80
N ALA A 123 -0.96 -1.06 14.55
CA ALA A 123 -1.02 -0.10 15.66
C ALA A 123 -1.28 1.33 15.17
N TYR A 124 -1.09 1.59 13.87
CA TYR A 124 -1.28 2.87 13.24
C TYR A 124 -2.51 2.84 12.33
N ARG A 125 -3.34 3.89 12.40
CA ARG A 125 -4.48 4.07 11.51
C ARG A 125 -4.28 5.35 10.72
N ALA A 126 -4.34 5.25 9.39
CA ALA A 126 -4.36 6.42 8.53
C ALA A 126 -5.61 7.27 8.85
N HIS A 127 -5.41 8.56 9.06
CA HIS A 127 -6.47 9.52 9.33
C HIS A 127 -6.35 10.67 8.32
N ILE A 128 -7.48 11.13 7.78
CA ILE A 128 -7.54 12.24 6.82
C ILE A 128 -8.18 13.42 7.52
N GLU A 129 -7.39 14.49 7.69
CA GLU A 129 -7.92 15.81 8.05
C GLU A 129 -8.56 16.44 6.81
N LYS A 130 -9.90 16.47 6.75
CA LYS A 130 -10.66 16.84 5.55
C LYS A 130 -10.34 18.25 5.08
N GLU A 131 -10.12 19.16 6.03
CA GLU A 131 -9.85 20.58 5.81
C GLU A 131 -8.47 20.79 5.14
N LYS A 132 -7.54 19.86 5.35
CA LYS A 132 -6.19 19.90 4.76
C LYS A 132 -6.08 19.07 3.47
N CYS A 133 -7.05 18.22 3.19
CA CYS A 133 -7.02 17.34 2.02
C CYS A 133 -7.27 18.13 0.75
N VAL A 134 -6.34 18.06 -0.20
CA VAL A 134 -6.47 18.72 -1.52
C VAL A 134 -6.91 17.76 -2.64
N ALA A 135 -7.36 16.55 -2.30
CA ALA A 135 -7.71 15.48 -3.23
C ALA A 135 -6.61 15.18 -4.28
N CYS A 136 -5.33 15.21 -3.90
CA CYS A 136 -4.24 14.92 -4.84
C CYS A 136 -4.20 13.44 -5.29
N GLY A 137 -4.77 12.53 -4.51
CA GLY A 137 -4.83 11.10 -4.82
C GLY A 137 -3.56 10.32 -4.51
N LYS A 138 -2.51 10.95 -3.98
CA LYS A 138 -1.23 10.29 -3.68
C LYS A 138 -1.35 9.17 -2.65
N CYS A 139 -2.23 9.31 -1.67
CA CYS A 139 -2.53 8.25 -0.70
C CYS A 139 -3.10 6.97 -1.35
N VAL A 140 -3.80 7.10 -2.49
CA VAL A 140 -4.36 5.97 -3.24
C VAL A 140 -3.25 5.22 -3.98
N GLU A 141 -2.34 5.96 -4.63
CA GLU A 141 -1.21 5.40 -5.39
C GLU A 141 -0.30 4.55 -4.52
N VAL A 142 -0.05 4.97 -3.28
CA VAL A 142 0.84 4.25 -2.35
C VAL A 142 0.15 3.18 -1.51
N CYS A 143 -1.19 3.10 -1.53
CA CYS A 143 -1.90 2.19 -0.64
C CYS A 143 -1.67 0.73 -1.06
N PRO A 144 -1.02 -0.10 -0.22
CA PRO A 144 -0.72 -1.47 -0.60
C PRO A 144 -1.96 -2.37 -0.62
N VAL A 145 -3.08 -1.93 -0.04
CA VAL A 145 -4.28 -2.76 0.15
C VAL A 145 -5.55 -2.15 -0.46
N GLY A 146 -5.42 -1.10 -1.28
CA GLY A 146 -6.57 -0.46 -1.93
C GLY A 146 -7.60 0.16 -0.97
N ALA A 147 -7.21 0.42 0.28
CA ALA A 147 -8.09 1.00 1.31
C ALA A 147 -8.44 2.47 1.02
N ALA A 148 -7.52 3.23 0.42
CA ALA A 148 -7.79 4.57 -0.07
C ALA A 148 -8.28 4.49 -1.52
N LYS A 149 -9.36 5.20 -1.85
CA LYS A 149 -9.91 5.26 -3.22
C LYS A 149 -10.14 6.70 -3.68
N LEU A 150 -9.92 6.94 -4.97
CA LEU A 150 -10.29 8.15 -5.69
C LEU A 150 -11.81 8.23 -5.89
N GLY A 151 -12.31 9.42 -6.20
CA GLY A 151 -13.75 9.67 -6.34
C GLY A 151 -14.44 10.15 -5.06
N GLN A 152 -13.64 10.42 -4.01
CA GLN A 152 -14.07 11.23 -2.88
C GLN A 152 -14.29 12.67 -3.34
N LYS A 153 -15.51 13.02 -3.78
CA LYS A 153 -15.84 14.40 -4.16
C LYS A 153 -15.84 15.25 -2.90
N LEU A 154 -14.73 15.95 -2.63
CA LEU A 154 -14.58 16.82 -1.44
C LEU A 154 -15.55 18.00 -1.46
N CYS A 155 -15.97 18.44 -2.65
CA CYS A 155 -16.93 19.52 -2.85
C CYS A 155 -18.12 18.99 -3.63
N THR A 156 -19.26 18.84 -2.95
CA THR A 156 -20.54 18.48 -3.53
C THR A 156 -21.58 19.51 -3.14
N SER A 157 -22.36 19.97 -4.10
CA SER A 157 -23.54 20.81 -3.84
C SER A 157 -24.64 20.05 -3.09
N LEU A 158 -24.56 18.71 -3.05
CA LEU A 158 -25.54 17.79 -2.47
C LEU A 158 -25.19 17.32 -1.04
N GLY A 159 -24.16 17.90 -0.41
CA GLY A 159 -23.71 17.50 0.94
C GLY A 159 -22.81 16.27 0.97
N ALA A 160 -22.43 15.82 2.17
CA ALA A 160 -21.40 14.79 2.37
C ALA A 160 -21.81 13.43 1.76
N ILE A 161 -20.95 12.87 0.91
CA ILE A 161 -21.16 11.52 0.34
C ILE A 161 -20.83 10.47 1.41
N LYS A 162 -21.78 9.54 1.64
CA LYS A 162 -21.52 8.32 2.42
C LYS A 162 -21.04 7.22 1.47
N TYR A 163 -19.84 6.71 1.72
CA TYR A 163 -19.27 5.60 0.97
C TYR A 163 -19.68 4.26 1.59
N PRO A 164 -19.82 3.19 0.77
CA PRO A 164 -20.19 1.87 1.27
C PRO A 164 -19.15 1.35 2.27
N THR A 165 -19.65 0.74 3.35
CA THR A 165 -18.85 -0.03 4.31
C THR A 165 -18.77 -1.47 3.86
N THR A 166 -17.62 -2.11 4.02
CA THR A 166 -17.45 -3.54 3.72
C THR A 166 -18.09 -4.38 4.82
N LEU A 167 -18.84 -5.41 4.44
CA LEU A 167 -19.40 -6.39 5.38
C LEU A 167 -18.28 -7.11 6.14
N LEU A 168 -18.52 -7.42 7.40
CA LEU A 168 -17.61 -8.22 8.21
C LEU A 168 -18.10 -9.69 8.24
N PRO A 169 -17.20 -10.69 8.31
CA PRO A 169 -17.61 -12.10 8.34
C PRO A 169 -18.39 -12.53 9.59
N ASP A 170 -18.42 -11.72 10.64
CA ASP A 170 -19.25 -11.95 11.83
C ASP A 170 -20.73 -11.56 11.59
N GLU A 171 -21.00 -10.73 10.58
CA GLU A 171 -22.35 -10.27 10.23
C GLU A 171 -23.00 -11.11 9.11
N THR A 172 -22.24 -11.92 8.36
CA THR A 172 -22.73 -12.65 7.19
C THR A 172 -21.91 -13.91 6.91
N GLU A 173 -22.58 -14.97 6.45
CA GLU A 173 -21.91 -16.21 6.02
C GLU A 173 -21.03 -15.97 4.78
N TRP A 174 -19.76 -16.36 4.86
CA TRP A 174 -18.79 -16.08 3.80
C TRP A 174 -18.75 -17.19 2.74
N GLY A 175 -19.66 -17.11 1.77
CA GLY A 175 -19.81 -18.07 0.67
C GLY A 175 -18.95 -17.78 -0.57
N GLU A 176 -19.12 -18.61 -1.62
CA GLU A 176 -18.47 -18.44 -2.93
C GLU A 176 -18.81 -17.10 -3.60
N ASP A 177 -19.98 -16.54 -3.30
CA ASP A 177 -20.44 -15.23 -3.75
C ASP A 177 -19.58 -14.06 -3.24
N HIS A 178 -18.82 -14.28 -2.16
CA HIS A 178 -17.87 -13.32 -1.60
C HIS A 178 -16.42 -13.59 -2.02
N TRP A 179 -16.18 -14.61 -2.86
CA TRP A 179 -14.84 -14.90 -3.33
C TRP A 179 -14.39 -13.90 -4.38
N ASN A 180 -13.08 -13.67 -4.44
CA ASN A 180 -12.46 -12.85 -5.45
C ASN A 180 -11.45 -13.71 -6.23
N PRO A 181 -11.89 -14.37 -7.32
CA PRO A 181 -11.01 -15.18 -8.18
C PRO A 181 -9.89 -14.34 -8.79
N ASP A 182 -10.22 -13.10 -9.19
CA ASP A 182 -9.31 -12.15 -9.83
C ASP A 182 -8.59 -11.25 -8.83
N TYR A 183 -8.37 -11.72 -7.59
CA TYR A 183 -7.78 -10.93 -6.50
C TYR A 183 -6.50 -10.19 -6.91
N ARG A 184 -5.66 -10.82 -7.73
CA ARG A 184 -4.42 -10.20 -8.23
C ARG A 184 -4.67 -8.89 -8.96
N GLU A 185 -5.75 -8.83 -9.73
CA GLU A 185 -6.11 -7.68 -10.56
C GLU A 185 -7.03 -6.69 -9.81
N THR A 186 -7.90 -7.20 -8.94
CA THR A 186 -8.98 -6.41 -8.32
C THR A 186 -8.71 -6.02 -6.86
N SER A 187 -7.62 -6.52 -6.25
CA SER A 187 -7.23 -6.19 -4.85
C SER A 187 -7.01 -4.69 -4.62
N LYS A 188 -6.74 -3.92 -5.68
CA LYS A 188 -6.48 -2.47 -5.61
C LYS A 188 -7.32 -1.68 -6.59
N ILE A 189 -8.64 -1.86 -6.54
CA ILE A 189 -9.54 -0.93 -7.25
C ILE A 189 -9.45 0.44 -6.58
N ASN A 190 -8.68 1.32 -7.22
CA ASN A 190 -8.25 2.61 -6.70
C ASN A 190 -9.28 3.75 -6.89
N CYS A 191 -10.47 3.47 -7.40
CA CYS A 191 -11.48 4.48 -7.67
C CYS A 191 -12.88 3.93 -7.39
N TYR A 192 -13.79 4.77 -6.89
CA TYR A 192 -15.22 4.47 -6.89
C TYR A 192 -15.80 4.60 -8.32
N ASP A 193 -16.97 4.00 -8.54
CA ASP A 193 -17.69 4.04 -9.83
C ASP A 193 -18.04 5.46 -10.30
N THR A 194 -18.12 6.41 -9.36
CA THR A 194 -18.29 7.83 -9.67
C THR A 194 -17.12 8.46 -10.44
N GLY A 195 -16.01 7.72 -10.59
CA GLY A 195 -14.82 8.17 -11.27
C GLY A 195 -13.98 9.17 -10.46
N THR A 196 -12.86 9.58 -11.05
CA THR A 196 -11.95 10.59 -10.51
C THR A 196 -12.05 11.90 -11.33
N ALA A 197 -11.24 12.89 -10.99
CA ALA A 197 -11.18 14.16 -11.69
C ALA A 197 -10.86 13.97 -13.18
N PRO A 198 -11.69 14.49 -14.11
CA PRO A 198 -11.50 14.27 -15.55
C PRO A 198 -10.18 14.89 -16.04
N CYS A 199 -9.73 15.99 -15.44
CA CYS A 199 -8.45 16.63 -15.74
C CYS A 199 -7.24 15.74 -15.39
N LYS A 200 -7.31 14.91 -14.35
CA LYS A 200 -6.26 13.92 -14.01
C LYS A 200 -6.27 12.76 -15.01
N THR A 201 -7.45 12.27 -15.40
CA THR A 201 -7.57 11.19 -16.38
C THR A 201 -7.10 11.63 -17.78
N ALA A 202 -7.41 12.85 -18.20
CA ALA A 202 -7.03 13.38 -19.51
C ALA A 202 -5.54 13.77 -19.63
N CYS A 203 -4.86 14.01 -18.50
CA CYS A 203 -3.44 14.29 -18.47
C CYS A 203 -2.64 12.99 -18.66
N PRO A 204 -1.76 12.87 -19.67
CA PRO A 204 -0.93 11.68 -19.85
C PRO A 204 0.00 11.37 -18.68
N ALA A 205 0.40 12.40 -17.92
CA ALA A 205 1.21 12.25 -16.72
C ALA A 205 0.37 12.07 -15.44
N HIS A 206 -0.96 12.02 -15.56
CA HIS A 206 -1.90 11.87 -14.44
C HIS A 206 -1.64 12.82 -13.26
N LEU A 207 -1.25 14.07 -13.57
CA LEU A 207 -0.93 15.06 -12.56
C LEU A 207 -2.08 15.29 -11.58
N ALA A 208 -1.74 15.56 -10.33
CA ALA A 208 -2.68 15.93 -9.28
C ALA A 208 -3.23 17.36 -9.47
N VAL A 209 -3.92 17.63 -10.58
CA VAL A 209 -4.43 18.95 -11.00
C VAL A 209 -5.23 19.64 -9.91
N GLN A 210 -6.20 18.94 -9.33
CA GLN A 210 -7.00 19.47 -8.23
C GLN A 210 -6.14 19.88 -7.03
N GLY A 211 -5.12 19.07 -6.73
CA GLY A 211 -4.22 19.27 -5.61
C GLY A 211 -3.35 20.52 -5.78
N TYR A 212 -2.62 20.64 -6.88
CA TYR A 212 -1.71 21.77 -7.07
C TYR A 212 -2.45 23.08 -7.32
N VAL A 213 -3.63 23.07 -7.97
CA VAL A 213 -4.46 24.28 -8.13
C VAL A 213 -5.01 24.75 -6.79
N LYS A 214 -5.47 23.82 -5.93
CA LYS A 214 -5.94 24.15 -4.57
C LYS A 214 -4.82 24.76 -3.73
N MET A 215 -3.63 24.13 -3.73
CA MET A 215 -2.46 24.68 -3.04
C MET A 215 -2.07 26.08 -3.56
N ALA A 216 -2.08 26.29 -4.88
CA ALA A 216 -1.80 27.60 -5.47
C ALA A 216 -2.83 28.66 -5.06
N SER A 217 -4.12 28.30 -4.97
CA SER A 217 -5.17 29.21 -4.49
C SER A 217 -5.01 29.61 -3.00
N GLU A 218 -4.29 28.80 -2.23
CA GLU A 218 -3.92 29.05 -0.83
C GLU A 218 -2.59 29.79 -0.69
N GLY A 219 -1.96 30.22 -1.81
CA GLY A 219 -0.64 30.86 -1.82
C GLY A 219 0.54 29.90 -1.62
N ARG A 220 0.28 28.58 -1.56
CA ARG A 220 1.29 27.54 -1.32
C ARG A 220 1.97 27.09 -2.61
N PHE A 221 2.57 28.03 -3.33
CA PHE A 221 3.14 27.78 -4.66
C PHE A 221 4.30 26.76 -4.66
N MET A 222 5.14 26.76 -3.62
CA MET A 222 6.25 25.81 -3.53
C MET A 222 5.77 24.38 -3.28
N ASP A 223 4.72 24.20 -2.47
CA ASP A 223 4.09 22.90 -2.25
C ASP A 223 3.44 22.38 -3.54
N ALA A 224 2.74 23.28 -4.26
CA ALA A 224 2.14 22.97 -5.55
C ALA A 224 3.20 22.51 -6.57
N LEU A 225 4.33 23.22 -6.67
CA LEU A 225 5.43 22.83 -7.53
C LEU A 225 6.05 21.49 -7.11
N LYS A 226 6.23 21.25 -5.81
CA LYS A 226 6.73 19.97 -5.28
C LYS A 226 5.80 18.83 -5.65
N LEU A 227 4.49 19.03 -5.55
CA LEU A 227 3.48 18.04 -5.93
C LEU A 227 3.54 17.72 -7.42
N ILE A 228 3.66 18.73 -8.29
CA ILE A 228 3.78 18.50 -9.75
C ILE A 228 5.07 17.72 -10.08
N LYS A 229 6.18 18.07 -9.43
CA LYS A 229 7.50 17.45 -9.66
C LYS A 229 7.57 15.97 -9.27
N GLN A 230 6.61 15.44 -8.52
CA GLN A 230 6.53 14.01 -8.23
C GLN A 230 6.30 13.18 -9.50
N ASP A 231 5.53 13.72 -10.44
CA ASP A 231 5.10 13.00 -11.65
C ASP A 231 5.68 13.61 -12.93
N ASN A 232 6.00 14.91 -12.91
CA ASN A 232 6.54 15.62 -14.07
C ASN A 232 7.86 16.34 -13.71
N PRO A 233 9.02 15.85 -14.17
CA PRO A 233 10.31 16.47 -13.92
C PRO A 233 10.49 17.82 -14.63
N PHE A 234 9.69 18.12 -15.67
CA PHE A 234 9.79 19.34 -16.49
C PHE A 234 8.49 20.16 -16.50
N PRO A 235 8.00 20.61 -15.31
CA PRO A 235 6.70 21.28 -15.22
C PRO A 235 6.64 22.59 -16.00
N ALA A 236 7.76 23.33 -16.08
CA ALA A 236 7.82 24.58 -16.82
C ALA A 236 7.67 24.37 -18.34
N VAL A 237 8.37 23.38 -18.90
CA VAL A 237 8.30 23.07 -20.33
C VAL A 237 6.91 22.55 -20.68
N CYS A 238 6.43 21.53 -19.96
CA CYS A 238 5.10 20.99 -20.19
C CYS A 238 4.01 22.07 -20.00
N GLY A 239 4.10 22.93 -18.99
CA GLY A 239 3.13 24.01 -18.79
C GLY A 239 3.08 25.02 -19.95
N ALA A 240 4.20 25.22 -20.64
CA ALA A 240 4.29 26.14 -21.77
C ALA A 240 3.79 25.52 -23.09
N ILE A 241 4.16 24.26 -23.39
CA ILE A 241 3.93 23.65 -24.71
C ILE A 241 2.82 22.59 -24.76
N CYS A 242 2.29 22.16 -23.61
CA CYS A 242 1.25 21.13 -23.58
C CYS A 242 0.00 21.57 -24.35
N ASN A 243 -0.66 20.60 -24.98
CA ASN A 243 -1.94 20.78 -25.68
C ASN A 243 -3.16 20.86 -24.74
N ARG A 244 -2.94 20.90 -23.42
CA ARG A 244 -3.95 21.21 -22.39
C ARG A 244 -5.23 20.35 -22.44
N ARG A 245 -5.13 19.07 -22.79
CA ARG A 245 -6.26 18.10 -22.74
C ARG A 245 -7.02 18.10 -21.40
N CYS A 246 -6.31 18.39 -20.31
CA CYS A 246 -6.90 18.50 -18.98
C CYS A 246 -7.87 19.68 -18.83
N GLU A 247 -7.67 20.77 -19.58
CA GLU A 247 -8.57 21.93 -19.64
C GLU A 247 -9.80 21.63 -20.49
N ASP A 248 -9.64 20.96 -21.63
CA ASP A 248 -10.77 20.53 -22.50
C ASP A 248 -11.75 19.62 -21.76
N ALA A 249 -11.21 18.69 -20.95
CA ALA A 249 -11.99 17.77 -20.13
C ALA A 249 -12.53 18.42 -18.83
N CYS A 250 -12.16 19.66 -18.52
CA CYS A 250 -12.52 20.30 -17.26
C CYS A 250 -14.03 20.53 -17.16
N THR A 251 -14.62 20.07 -16.06
CA THR A 251 -16.04 20.26 -15.78
C THR A 251 -16.35 21.56 -15.06
N ARG A 252 -15.35 22.25 -14.49
CA ARG A 252 -15.58 23.49 -13.70
C ARG A 252 -16.09 24.66 -14.54
N GLY A 253 -15.80 24.69 -15.83
CA GLY A 253 -16.29 25.72 -16.76
C GLY A 253 -17.65 25.39 -17.40
N LYS A 254 -18.25 24.25 -17.05
CA LYS A 254 -19.56 23.79 -17.56
C LYS A 254 -20.68 23.91 -16.51
N VAL A 255 -20.36 24.46 -15.35
CA VAL A 255 -21.27 24.66 -14.21
C VAL A 255 -21.72 26.11 -14.17
#